data_AF-A0A7S1AY78-F1
#
_entry.id   AF-A0A7S1AY78-F1
#
_cell.length_a   1.000
_cell.length_b   1.000
_cell.length_c   1.000
_cell.angle_alpha   90.00
_cell.angle_beta   90.00
_cell.angle_gamma   90.00
#
_symmetry.space_group_name_H-M   'P 1'
#
loop_
_entity.id
_entity.type
_entity.pdbx_description
1 polymer ?
#
loop_
_entity_poly.entity_id
_entity_poly.type
_entity_poly.pdbx_seq_one_letter_code
_entity_poly.pdbx_strand_id
1 'polypeptide(L)'
;FITDEFKESVNAVLQAALKGKETATFEFALFHKNGARIEVLLNATTRRGPDGEVIGVIGVGQDISAMRAAIAQSMRVADDLTRLIETANAPIFGIDTVGNVTEW
;
A
#
# COMPACT_ATOMS: atom_id res chain seq x y z
N PHE A 1 6.99 14.27 -10.87
CA PHE A 1 6.18 14.28 -12.09
C PHE A 1 5.21 13.11 -12.03
N ILE A 2 3.92 13.40 -12.23
CA ILE A 2 2.87 12.39 -12.36
C ILE A 2 2.83 12.02 -13.84
N THR A 3 2.85 10.73 -14.17
CA THR A 3 2.71 10.26 -15.55
C THR A 3 1.30 10.53 -16.07
N ASP A 4 1.16 10.68 -17.39
CA ASP A 4 -0.13 11.03 -18.00
C ASP A 4 -1.24 10.04 -17.66
N GLU A 5 -0.91 8.76 -17.51
CA GLU A 5 -1.82 7.68 -17.10
C GLU A 5 -2.52 7.97 -15.76
N PHE A 6 -1.83 8.58 -14.79
CA PHE A 6 -2.39 8.83 -13.46
C PHE A 6 -2.98 10.24 -13.30
N LYS A 7 -2.76 11.15 -14.26
CA LYS A 7 -3.27 12.53 -14.16
C LYS A 7 -4.80 12.58 -14.08
N GLU A 8 -5.47 11.76 -14.88
CA GLU A 8 -6.94 11.72 -14.91
C GLU A 8 -7.51 11.16 -13.61
N SER A 9 -6.95 10.05 -13.11
CA SER A 9 -7.36 9.44 -11.84
C SER A 9 -7.11 10.37 -10.65
N VAL A 10 -5.94 11.01 -10.58
CA VAL A 10 -5.62 11.97 -9.51
C VAL A 10 -6.55 13.18 -9.58
N ASN A 11 -6.85 13.69 -10.78
CA ASN A 11 -7.82 14.78 -10.94
C ASN A 11 -9.22 14.34 -10.47
N ALA A 12 -9.66 13.13 -10.81
CA ALA A 12 -10.95 12.60 -10.37
C ALA A 12 -11.04 12.51 -8.83
N VAL A 13 -9.98 12.07 -8.16
CA VAL A 13 -9.86 12.04 -6.70
C VAL A 13 -9.97 13.45 -6.12
N LEU A 14 -9.22 14.42 -6.66
CA LEU A 14 -9.27 15.81 -6.21
C LEU A 14 -10.65 16.45 -6.44
N GLN A 15 -11.30 16.17 -7.58
CA GLN A 15 -12.64 16.65 -7.90
C GLN A 15 -13.71 16.06 -6.98
N ALA A 16 -13.60 14.79 -6.62
CA ALA A 16 -14.50 14.16 -5.67
C ALA A 16 -14.34 14.75 -4.26
N ALA A 17 -13.10 15.02 -3.83
CA ALA A 17 -12.82 15.73 -2.58
C ALA A 17 -13.36 17.18 -2.61
N LEU A 18 -13.28 17.88 -3.74
CA LEU A 18 -13.90 19.22 -3.89
C LEU A 18 -15.43 19.18 -3.77
N LYS A 19 -16.06 18.06 -4.09
CA LYS A 19 -17.51 17.86 -3.98
C LYS A 19 -17.96 17.43 -2.58
N GLY A 20 -17.05 17.41 -1.59
CA GLY A 20 -17.39 17.02 -0.23
C GLY A 20 -17.41 15.52 0.01
N LYS A 21 -16.98 14.72 -0.97
CA LYS A 21 -16.86 13.26 -0.84
C LYS A 21 -15.42 12.96 -0.47
N GLU A 22 -15.20 12.58 0.78
CA GLU A 22 -13.90 12.07 1.22
C GLU A 22 -13.49 10.92 0.31
N THR A 23 -12.35 11.08 -0.34
CA THR A 23 -11.93 10.14 -1.36
C THR A 23 -11.05 9.05 -0.79
N ALA A 24 -11.34 7.84 -1.26
CA ALA A 24 -10.59 6.63 -1.02
C ALA A 24 -9.11 6.81 -1.35
N THR A 25 -8.29 6.25 -0.47
CA THR A 25 -6.86 6.03 -0.62
C THR A 25 -6.51 5.58 -2.05
N PHE A 26 -5.70 6.37 -2.77
CA PHE A 26 -5.27 6.06 -4.13
C PHE A 26 -3.76 5.90 -4.21
N GLU A 27 -3.30 4.75 -4.70
CA GLU A 27 -1.88 4.46 -4.90
C GLU A 27 -1.48 4.69 -6.35
N PHE A 28 -0.37 5.38 -6.58
CA PHE A 28 0.20 5.54 -7.91
C PHE A 28 1.70 5.81 -7.88
N ALA A 29 2.36 5.55 -9.01
CA ALA A 29 3.78 5.82 -9.16
C ALA A 29 4.04 7.29 -9.50
N LEU A 30 4.97 7.91 -8.77
CA LEU A 30 5.44 9.28 -9.00
C LEU A 30 6.93 9.26 -9.28
N PHE A 31 7.37 10.10 -10.24
CA PHE A 31 8.78 10.23 -10.58
C PHE A 31 9.38 11.48 -9.95
N HIS A 32 10.42 11.36 -9.14
CA HIS A 32 11.18 12.52 -8.68
C HIS A 32 11.82 13.27 -9.85
N LYS A 33 12.21 14.53 -9.61
CA LYS A 33 12.92 15.34 -10.63
C LYS A 33 14.23 14.69 -11.11
N ASN A 34 14.82 13.82 -10.29
CA ASN A 34 16.03 13.05 -10.62
C ASN A 34 15.74 11.74 -11.37
N GLY A 35 14.48 11.45 -11.72
CA GLY A 35 14.08 10.21 -12.41
C GLY A 35 13.79 9.01 -11.52
N ALA A 36 13.98 9.10 -10.20
CA ALA A 36 13.64 8.00 -9.30
C ALA A 36 12.13 7.77 -9.23
N ARG A 37 11.68 6.52 -9.40
CA ARG A 37 10.28 6.10 -9.24
C ARG A 37 10.00 5.81 -7.77
N ILE A 38 8.98 6.44 -7.22
CA ILE A 38 8.45 6.15 -5.88
C ILE A 38 6.97 5.77 -5.99
N GLU A 39 6.54 4.87 -5.13
CA GLU A 39 5.12 4.53 -4.95
C GLU A 39 4.52 5.51 -3.93
N VAL A 40 3.47 6.23 -4.33
CA VAL A 40 2.83 7.25 -3.50
C VAL A 40 1.41 6.86 -3.17
N LEU A 41 1.08 6.92 -1.89
CA LEU A 41 -0.26 6.83 -1.35
C LEU A 41 -0.84 8.24 -1.23
N LEU A 42 -1.86 8.55 -2.02
CA LEU A 42 -2.56 9.82 -1.97
C LEU A 42 -3.90 9.67 -1.26
N ASN A 43 -4.06 10.48 -0.22
CA ASN A 43 -5.33 10.70 0.45
C ASN A 43 -5.77 12.15 0.21
N ALA A 44 -7.02 12.35 -0.21
CA ALA A 44 -7.58 13.69 -0.35
C ALA A 44 -8.84 13.84 0.50
N THR A 45 -8.88 14.89 1.31
CA THR A 45 -10.01 15.23 2.17
C THR A 45 -10.53 16.63 1.88
N THR A 46 -11.83 16.81 2.12
CA THR A 46 -12.51 18.09 1.93
C THR A 46 -12.18 19.02 3.07
N ARG A 47 -11.74 20.25 2.80
CA ARG A 47 -11.62 21.29 3.81
C ARG A 47 -12.90 22.13 3.82
N ARG A 48 -13.60 22.13 4.94
CA ARG A 48 -14.82 22.93 5.15
C ARG A 48 -14.53 24.18 5.98
N GLY A 49 -15.19 25.28 5.64
CA GLY A 49 -15.15 26.52 6.40
C GLY A 49 -16.08 26.47 7.62
N PRO A 50 -16.11 27.55 8.42
CA PRO A 50 -16.96 27.66 9.61
C PRO A 50 -18.46 27.49 9.32
N ASP A 51 -18.91 27.83 8.11
CA ASP A 51 -20.33 27.78 7.71
C ASP A 51 -20.68 26.46 6.99
N GLY A 52 -19.75 25.49 6.97
CA GLY A 52 -19.93 24.15 6.40
C GLY A 52 -19.70 24.04 4.89
N GLU A 53 -19.40 25.16 4.23
CA GLU A 53 -19.07 25.29 2.82
C GLU A 53 -17.70 24.69 2.50
N VAL A 54 -17.55 24.11 1.31
CA VAL A 54 -16.25 23.56 0.86
C VAL A 54 -15.34 24.71 0.43
N ILE A 55 -14.28 24.95 1.21
CA ILE A 55 -13.29 26.02 0.96
C ILE A 55 -11.98 25.48 0.36
N GLY A 56 -11.90 24.18 0.08
CA GLY A 56 -10.76 23.57 -0.59
C GLY A 56 -10.60 22.07 -0.35
N VAL A 57 -9.46 21.55 -0.76
CA VAL A 57 -9.06 20.15 -0.59
C VAL A 57 -7.66 20.09 0.00
N ILE A 58 -7.47 19.16 0.93
CA ILE A 58 -6.16 18.81 1.47
C ILE A 58 -5.77 17.46 0.89
N GLY A 59 -4.68 17.43 0.13
CA GLY A 59 -4.06 16.20 -0.38
C GLY A 59 -2.82 15.85 0.43
N VAL A 60 -2.74 14.62 0.94
CA VAL A 60 -1.57 14.06 1.62
C VAL A 60 -1.00 12.94 0.76
N GLY A 61 0.21 13.14 0.24
CA GLY A 61 0.98 12.10 -0.46
C GLY A 61 2.01 11.49 0.48
N GLN A 62 1.92 10.19 0.75
CA GLN A 62 2.92 9.43 1.50
C GLN A 62 3.73 8.54 0.56
N ASP A 63 5.05 8.59 0.65
CA ASP A 63 5.91 7.61 -0.02
C ASP A 63 5.81 6.27 0.70
N ILE A 64 5.29 5.26 0.01
CA ILE A 64 5.10 3.90 0.53
C ILE A 64 6.10 2.90 -0.08
N SER A 65 7.09 3.37 -0.83
CA SER A 65 8.06 2.50 -1.52
C SER A 65 8.80 1.58 -0.54
N ALA A 66 9.27 2.13 0.57
CA ALA A 66 9.97 1.38 1.61
C ALA A 66 9.05 0.34 2.28
N MET A 67 7.80 0.73 2.57
CA MET A 67 6.80 -0.16 3.17
C MET A 67 6.47 -1.33 2.23
N ARG A 68 6.23 -1.04 0.94
CA ARG A 68 5.96 -2.07 -0.09
C ARG A 68 7.15 -3.03 -0.24
N ALA A 69 8.38 -2.52 -0.25
CA ALA A 69 9.58 -3.35 -0.32
C ALA A 69 9.70 -4.28 0.89
N ALA A 70 9.43 -3.79 2.10
CA ALA A 70 9.45 -4.60 3.32
C ALA A 70 8.38 -5.71 3.29
N ILE A 71 7.15 -5.38 2.88
CA ILE A 71 6.05 -6.35 2.76
C ILE A 71 6.41 -7.42 1.72
N ALA A 72 6.90 -7.02 0.54
CA ALA A 72 7.32 -7.96 -0.50
C ALA A 72 8.48 -8.86 -0.07
N GLN A 73 9.40 -8.35 0.76
CA GLN A 73 10.46 -9.16 1.34
C GLN A 73 9.92 -10.19 2.33
N SER A 74 9.03 -9.78 3.23
CA SER A 74 8.41 -10.70 4.20
C SER A 74 7.60 -11.79 3.50
N MET A 75 6.85 -11.44 2.46
CA MET A 75 6.09 -12.40 1.66
C MET A 75 7.00 -13.42 0.96
N ARG A 76 8.14 -12.98 0.42
CA ARG A 76 9.13 -13.88 -0.20
C ARG A 76 9.71 -14.87 0.82
N VAL A 77 10.09 -14.38 1.99
CA VAL A 77 10.61 -15.26 3.06
C VAL A 77 9.56 -16.28 3.49
N ALA A 78 8.28 -15.88 3.60
CA ALA A 78 7.20 -16.80 3.92
C ALA A 78 6.99 -17.85 2.82
N ASP A 79 6.99 -17.45 1.53
CA ASP A 79 6.86 -18.38 0.40
C ASP A 79 8.03 -19.38 0.35
N ASP A 80 9.26 -18.92 0.59
CA ASP A 80 10.45 -19.78 0.64
C ASP A 80 10.34 -20.83 1.75
N LEU A 81 9.85 -20.45 2.94
CA LEU A 81 9.62 -21.38 4.06
C LEU A 81 8.52 -22.41 3.72
N THR A 82 7.39 -21.96 3.15
CA THR A 82 6.32 -22.86 2.71
C THR A 82 6.84 -23.85 1.67
N ARG A 83 7.59 -23.39 0.67
CA ARG A 83 8.18 -24.26 -0.35
C ARG A 83 9.15 -25.28 0.25
N LEU A 84 9.98 -24.89 1.22
CA LEU A 84 10.90 -25.84 1.87
C LEU A 84 10.15 -26.97 2.59
N ILE A 85 9.00 -26.66 3.19
CA ILE A 85 8.15 -27.66 3.84
C ILE A 85 7.46 -28.55 2.80
N GLU A 86 6.85 -27.96 1.78
CA GLU A 86 6.07 -28.69 0.75
C GLU A 86 6.94 -29.52 -0.20
N THR A 87 8.17 -29.09 -0.49
CA THR A 87 9.11 -29.82 -1.37
C THR A 87 10.01 -30.79 -0.62
N ALA A 88 9.88 -30.87 0.71
CA ALA A 88 10.59 -31.86 1.48
C ALA A 88 10.13 -33.26 1.07
N ASN A 89 11.04 -34.04 0.50
CA ASN A 89 10.78 -35.41 0.07
C ASN A 89 10.72 -36.40 1.27
N ALA A 90 10.45 -35.89 2.48
CA ALA A 90 10.35 -36.61 3.73
C ALA A 90 9.30 -35.92 4.64
N PRO A 91 8.52 -36.65 5.44
CA PRO A 91 7.53 -36.06 6.34
C PRO A 91 8.15 -35.09 7.35
N ILE A 92 7.49 -33.93 7.58
CA ILE A 92 7.89 -32.93 8.57
C ILE A 92 6.84 -32.90 9.68
N PHE A 93 7.28 -32.95 10.94
CA PHE A 93 6.42 -32.85 12.10
C PHE A 93 6.88 -31.68 12.99
N GLY A 94 5.96 -30.78 13.35
CA GLY A 94 6.19 -29.78 14.39
C GLY A 94 5.97 -30.42 15.76
N ILE A 95 6.86 -30.17 16.73
CA ILE A 95 6.69 -30.61 18.13
C ILE A 95 6.81 -29.44 19.12
N ASP A 96 6.07 -29.49 20.22
CA ASP A 96 6.22 -28.56 21.34
C ASP A 96 7.46 -28.86 22.18
N THR A 97 7.75 -28.02 23.19
CA THR A 97 8.89 -28.19 24.11
C THR A 97 8.82 -29.45 24.98
N VAL A 98 7.69 -30.16 24.97
CA VAL A 98 7.43 -31.39 25.72
C VAL A 98 7.48 -32.62 24.79
N GLY A 99 7.62 -32.41 23.48
CA GLY A 99 7.72 -33.46 22.47
C GLY A 99 6.37 -33.91 21.90
N ASN A 100 5.27 -33.20 22.15
CA ASN A 100 3.97 -33.50 21.54
C ASN A 100 3.89 -32.94 20.13
N VAL A 101 3.30 -33.68 19.20
CA VAL A 101 3.10 -33.25 17.81
C VAL A 101 2.05 -32.15 17.74
N THR A 102 2.41 -31.02 17.13
CA THR A 102 1.56 -29.84 16.99
C THR A 102 1.12 -29.57 15.55
N GLU A 103 1.93 -29.97 14.56
CA GLU A 103 1.65 -29.77 13.12
C GLU A 103 2.14 -31.00 12.32
N TRP A 104 1.39 -31.40 11.29
CA TRP A 104 1.66 -32.54 10.40
C TRP A 104 1.45 -32.16 8.93
#